data_AF-A0A2N5DSJ3-F1
#
_entry.id   AF-A0A2N5DSJ3-F1
#
_cell.length_a   1.000
_cell.length_b   1.000
_cell.length_c   1.000
_cell.angle_alpha   90.00
_cell.angle_beta   90.00
_cell.angle_gamma   90.00
#
_symmetry.space_group_name_H-M   'P 1'
#
loop_
_entity.id
_entity.type
_entity.pdbx_description
1 polymer ?
#
loop_
_entity_poly.entity_id
_entity_poly.type
_entity_poly.pdbx_seq_one_letter_code
_entity_poly.pdbx_strand_id
1 'polypeptide(L)'
;VLGSDPQTDIAVIRIDAKNLPTVRLGDPSKTRVGEPVLAIGSPYGFENTVTAGIVSAKSRSLPDDTYVPFIQTDVAVNPGNSGGPLFNQRGEVIGINSQIYSQTGGYQGLSFAIPINVA
;
A
#
# COMPACT_ATOMS: atom_id res chain seq x y z
N VAL A 1 -4.35 -19.92 1.38
CA VAL A 1 -3.81 -19.02 0.35
C VAL A 1 -4.12 -19.62 -1.01
N LEU A 2 -4.63 -18.84 -1.97
CA LEU A 2 -4.92 -19.28 -3.34
C LEU A 2 -3.67 -19.22 -4.23
N GLY A 3 -2.82 -18.24 -3.99
CA GLY A 3 -1.54 -18.08 -4.68
C GLY A 3 -0.72 -16.96 -4.05
N SER A 4 0.57 -16.94 -4.34
CA SER A 4 1.51 -15.91 -3.90
C SER A 4 2.59 -15.70 -4.95
N ASP A 5 2.97 -14.46 -5.18
CA ASP A 5 4.09 -14.04 -6.00
C ASP A 5 5.12 -13.31 -5.13
N PRO A 6 6.23 -13.98 -4.76
CA PRO A 6 7.31 -13.38 -3.99
C PRO A 6 8.04 -12.25 -4.72
N GLN A 7 8.00 -12.18 -6.06
CA GLN A 7 8.71 -11.14 -6.81
C GLN A 7 8.04 -9.78 -6.69
N THR A 8 6.70 -9.77 -6.59
CA THR A 8 5.91 -8.55 -6.43
C THR A 8 5.42 -8.35 -5.00
N ASP A 9 5.71 -9.28 -4.08
CA ASP A 9 5.21 -9.30 -2.70
C ASP A 9 3.67 -9.28 -2.61
N ILE A 10 3.01 -10.09 -3.45
CA ILE A 10 1.54 -10.20 -3.51
C ILE A 10 1.07 -11.60 -3.16
N ALA A 11 -0.02 -11.70 -2.39
CA ALA A 11 -0.71 -12.95 -2.15
C ALA A 11 -2.22 -12.79 -2.28
N VAL A 12 -2.87 -13.82 -2.83
CA VAL A 12 -4.34 -13.89 -2.91
C VAL A 12 -4.82 -14.91 -1.91
N ILE A 13 -5.76 -14.51 -1.05
CA ILE A 13 -6.37 -15.36 -0.05
C ILE A 13 -7.86 -15.52 -0.30
N ARG A 14 -8.39 -16.70 0.06
CA ARG A 14 -9.81 -16.97 0.05
C ARG A 14 -10.32 -17.02 1.48
N ILE A 15 -11.36 -16.26 1.74
CA ILE A 15 -12.11 -16.29 2.99
C ILE A 15 -13.40 -17.07 2.73
N ASP A 16 -13.73 -18.02 3.61
CA ASP A 16 -15.00 -18.76 3.53
C ASP A 16 -16.13 -17.95 4.18
N ALA A 17 -16.62 -16.96 3.44
CA ALA A 17 -17.71 -16.08 3.87
C ALA A 17 -18.51 -15.60 2.65
N LYS A 18 -19.73 -15.12 2.88
CA LYS A 18 -20.63 -14.59 1.84
C LYS A 18 -20.97 -13.14 2.12
N ASN A 19 -21.29 -12.38 1.08
CA ASN A 19 -21.77 -10.99 1.16
C ASN A 19 -20.79 -10.03 1.87
N LEU A 20 -19.48 -10.23 1.69
CA LEU A 20 -18.48 -9.30 2.21
C LEU A 20 -18.50 -7.97 1.42
N PRO A 21 -18.30 -6.81 2.08
CA PRO A 21 -18.11 -5.56 1.39
C PRO A 21 -16.81 -5.58 0.58
N THR A 22 -16.79 -4.84 -0.53
CA THR A 22 -15.61 -4.69 -1.38
C THR A 22 -15.29 -3.23 -1.58
N VAL A 23 -14.01 -2.95 -1.81
CA VAL A 23 -13.50 -1.63 -2.17
C VAL A 23 -13.44 -1.49 -3.68
N ARG A 24 -13.56 -0.27 -4.19
CA ARG A 24 -13.36 0.01 -5.62
C ARG A 24 -11.88 0.15 -5.90
N LEU A 25 -11.42 -0.40 -7.02
CA LEU A 25 -10.06 -0.20 -7.50
C LEU A 25 -10.01 1.09 -8.33
N GLY A 26 -8.97 1.87 -8.12
CA GLY A 26 -8.65 3.07 -8.87
C GLY A 26 -7.58 2.80 -9.92
N ASP A 27 -7.13 3.87 -10.58
CA ASP A 27 -6.10 3.83 -11.61
C ASP A 27 -4.84 4.57 -11.13
N PRO A 28 -3.77 3.84 -10.74
CA PRO A 28 -2.52 4.44 -10.28
C PRO A 28 -1.80 5.25 -11.36
N SER A 29 -2.06 5.00 -12.65
CA SER A 29 -1.43 5.79 -13.72
C SER A 29 -1.92 7.25 -13.71
N LYS A 30 -3.16 7.48 -13.27
CA LYS A 30 -3.80 8.80 -13.20
C LYS A 30 -3.46 9.58 -11.92
N THR A 31 -2.82 8.94 -10.95
CA THR A 31 -2.42 9.64 -9.72
C THR A 31 -1.30 10.63 -10.00
N ARG A 32 -1.27 11.75 -9.27
CA ARG A 32 -0.23 12.77 -9.41
C ARG A 32 0.54 12.94 -8.10
N VAL A 33 1.82 13.26 -8.22
CA VAL A 33 2.62 13.68 -7.07
C VAL A 33 1.95 14.89 -6.41
N GLY A 34 1.86 14.88 -5.09
CA GLY A 34 1.13 15.86 -4.28
C GLY A 34 -0.35 15.54 -4.07
N GLU A 35 -0.92 14.52 -4.72
CA GLU A 35 -2.30 14.12 -4.44
C GLU A 35 -2.44 13.52 -3.04
N PRO A 36 -3.45 13.92 -2.26
CA PRO A 36 -3.69 13.35 -0.95
C PRO A 36 -4.12 11.89 -1.02
N VAL A 37 -3.60 11.10 -0.08
CA VAL A 37 -3.85 9.67 0.05
C VAL A 37 -4.05 9.28 1.51
N LEU A 38 -4.69 8.14 1.72
CA LEU A 38 -4.97 7.57 3.04
C LEU A 38 -4.52 6.11 3.08
N ALA A 39 -3.88 5.70 4.16
CA ALA A 39 -3.59 4.30 4.45
C ALA A 39 -4.45 3.84 5.62
N ILE A 40 -4.94 2.59 5.55
CA ILE A 40 -5.70 1.95 6.63
C ILE A 40 -5.03 0.62 6.97
N GLY A 41 -4.86 0.34 8.26
CA GLY A 41 -4.30 -0.91 8.73
C GLY A 41 -4.38 -1.08 10.25
N SER A 42 -3.57 -2.01 10.76
CA SER A 42 -3.54 -2.38 12.18
C SER A 42 -2.10 -2.30 12.74
N PRO A 43 -1.47 -1.12 12.77
CA PRO A 43 -0.08 -0.97 13.15
C PRO A 43 0.13 -1.42 14.60
N TYR A 44 1.12 -2.29 14.82
CA TYR A 44 1.42 -2.89 16.13
C TYR A 44 0.22 -3.56 16.83
N GLY A 45 -0.79 -3.98 16.07
CA GLY A 45 -2.02 -4.58 16.60
C GLY A 45 -3.11 -3.58 17.01
N PHE A 46 -2.89 -2.27 16.84
CA PHE A 46 -3.94 -1.27 17.02
C PHE A 46 -4.86 -1.24 15.79
N GLU A 47 -5.98 -1.96 15.88
CA GLU A 47 -6.94 -2.09 14.78
C GLU A 47 -7.53 -0.76 14.32
N ASN A 48 -7.87 -0.67 13.03
CA ASN A 48 -8.60 0.46 12.42
C ASN A 48 -7.86 1.81 12.52
N THR A 49 -6.53 1.79 12.35
CA THR A 49 -5.75 3.02 12.29
C THR A 49 -5.77 3.59 10.86
N VAL A 50 -6.03 4.89 10.76
CA VAL A 50 -5.99 5.64 9.50
C VAL A 50 -4.85 6.66 9.58
N THR A 51 -4.00 6.70 8.55
CA THR A 51 -2.96 7.71 8.38
C THR A 51 -3.13 8.42 7.05
N ALA A 52 -2.78 9.70 7.00
CA ALA A 52 -2.92 10.56 5.83
C ALA A 52 -1.57 11.10 5.40
N GLY A 53 -1.46 11.38 4.11
CA GLY A 53 -0.25 11.88 3.46
C GLY A 53 -0.55 12.24 2.01
N ILE A 54 0.49 12.25 1.20
CA ILE A 54 0.43 12.52 -0.24
C ILE A 54 1.20 11.45 -1.02
N VAL A 55 0.94 11.37 -2.32
CA VAL A 55 1.87 10.74 -3.26
C VAL A 55 3.13 11.60 -3.33
N SER A 56 4.24 11.12 -2.78
CA SER A 56 5.52 11.85 -2.78
C SER A 56 6.31 11.62 -4.08
N ALA A 57 6.22 10.43 -4.66
CA ALA A 57 6.81 10.09 -5.96
C ALA A 57 6.13 8.84 -6.56
N LYS A 58 6.41 8.56 -7.82
CA LYS A 58 5.90 7.38 -8.54
C LYS A 58 7.05 6.60 -9.18
N SER A 59 6.80 5.34 -9.50
CA SER A 59 7.72 4.47 -10.23
C SER A 59 9.11 4.36 -9.59
N ARG A 60 9.14 4.21 -8.25
CA ARG A 60 10.40 3.99 -7.52
C ARG A 60 10.81 2.53 -7.63
N SER A 61 12.07 2.29 -7.97
CA SER A 61 12.72 0.98 -7.84
C SER A 61 13.55 0.97 -6.57
N LEU A 62 13.45 -0.10 -5.79
CA LEU A 62 14.26 -0.31 -4.59
C LEU A 62 15.43 -1.27 -4.88
N PRO A 63 16.56 -1.17 -4.15
CA PRO A 63 17.80 -1.88 -4.50
C PRO A 63 17.66 -3.41 -4.55
N ASP A 64 16.79 -3.97 -3.71
CA ASP A 64 16.63 -5.42 -3.53
C ASP A 64 15.37 -5.96 -4.19
N ASP A 65 14.60 -5.13 -4.89
CA ASP A 65 13.22 -5.44 -5.27
C ASP A 65 12.95 -5.43 -6.78
N THR A 66 12.25 -6.48 -7.21
CA THR A 66 12.14 -6.91 -8.61
C THR A 66 11.24 -5.99 -9.41
N TYR A 67 11.76 -4.97 -10.12
CA TYR A 67 11.04 -4.14 -11.11
C TYR A 67 9.61 -3.65 -10.71
N VAL A 68 9.26 -3.62 -9.42
CA VAL A 68 7.97 -3.10 -8.97
C VAL A 68 8.06 -1.57 -9.01
N PRO A 69 7.18 -0.88 -9.77
CA PRO A 69 7.22 0.57 -9.87
C PRO A 69 6.48 1.19 -8.68
N PHE A 70 7.06 1.12 -7.49
CA PHE A 70 6.41 1.54 -6.25
C PHE A 70 5.89 2.99 -6.29
N ILE A 71 4.74 3.20 -5.66
CA ILE A 71 4.25 4.52 -5.27
C ILE A 71 4.95 4.88 -3.96
N GLN A 72 5.64 6.01 -3.94
CA GLN A 72 6.21 6.56 -2.72
C GLN A 72 5.22 7.53 -2.08
N THR A 73 5.06 7.45 -0.76
CA THR A 73 4.18 8.32 0.01
C THR A 73 4.77 8.59 1.40
N ASP A 74 4.31 9.67 2.04
CA ASP A 74 4.60 10.05 3.41
C ASP A 74 3.43 9.73 4.37
N VAL A 75 2.50 8.85 3.97
CA VAL A 75 1.61 8.23 4.95
C VAL A 75 2.46 7.44 5.94
N ALA A 76 2.14 7.58 7.22
CA ALA A 76 2.83 6.82 8.26
C ALA A 76 2.48 5.32 8.12
N VAL A 77 3.47 4.53 7.71
CA VAL A 77 3.40 3.07 7.63
C VAL A 77 4.30 2.48 8.70
N ASN A 78 3.76 1.54 9.47
CA ASN A 78 4.49 0.79 10.49
C ASN A 78 4.13 -0.71 10.34
N PRO A 79 4.88 -1.64 10.94
CA PRO A 79 4.50 -3.05 10.96
C PRO A 79 3.04 -3.23 11.38
N GLY A 80 2.27 -3.96 10.56
CA GLY A 80 0.81 -4.11 10.70
C GLY A 80 -0.03 -3.28 9.69
N ASN A 81 0.58 -2.34 8.98
CA ASN A 81 -0.04 -1.69 7.81
C ASN A 81 0.21 -2.43 6.48
N SER A 82 1.25 -3.28 6.43
CA SER A 82 1.60 -4.09 5.25
C SER A 82 0.43 -4.98 4.81
N GLY A 83 0.16 -5.00 3.51
CA GLY A 83 -1.01 -5.64 2.90
C GLY A 83 -2.29 -4.79 2.92
N GLY A 84 -2.31 -3.69 3.68
CA GLY A 84 -3.44 -2.77 3.74
C GLY A 84 -3.55 -1.87 2.50
N PRO A 85 -4.75 -1.32 2.21
CA PRO A 85 -4.97 -0.45 1.06
C PRO A 85 -4.37 0.96 1.22
N LEU A 86 -3.92 1.52 0.10
CA LEU A 86 -3.67 2.95 -0.08
C LEU A 86 -4.80 3.54 -0.94
N PHE A 87 -5.56 4.45 -0.37
CA PHE A 87 -6.72 5.09 -1.01
C PHE A 87 -6.37 6.47 -1.57
N ASN A 88 -6.98 6.80 -2.71
CA ASN A 88 -7.10 8.18 -3.16
C ASN A 88 -8.30 8.88 -2.51
N GLN A 89 -8.46 10.19 -2.76
CA GLN A 89 -9.56 11.00 -2.21
C GLN A 89 -10.98 10.57 -2.62
N ARG A 90 -11.12 9.72 -3.65
CA ARG A 90 -12.40 9.16 -4.08
C ARG A 90 -12.77 7.86 -3.35
N GLY A 91 -11.91 7.40 -2.42
CA GLY A 91 -12.10 6.13 -1.72
C GLY A 91 -11.79 4.92 -2.60
N GLU A 92 -11.00 5.09 -3.66
CA GLU A 92 -10.56 4.00 -4.53
C GLU A 92 -9.16 3.55 -4.13
N VAL A 93 -8.92 2.23 -4.13
CA VAL A 93 -7.59 1.67 -3.85
C VAL A 93 -6.68 1.91 -5.05
N ILE A 94 -5.56 2.58 -4.83
CA ILE A 94 -4.53 2.83 -5.85
C ILE A 94 -3.23 2.07 -5.56
N GLY A 95 -3.11 1.43 -4.40
CA GLY A 95 -1.98 0.57 -4.10
C GLY A 95 -2.18 -0.25 -2.83
N ILE A 96 -1.22 -1.14 -2.58
CA ILE A 96 -1.13 -1.99 -1.40
C ILE A 96 0.11 -1.56 -0.63
N ASN A 97 -0.05 -1.13 0.62
CA ASN A 97 1.07 -0.75 1.47
C ASN A 97 1.97 -1.97 1.67
N SER A 98 3.26 -1.85 1.38
CA SER A 98 4.20 -2.98 1.52
C SER A 98 5.22 -2.68 2.61
N GLN A 99 6.05 -1.65 2.41
CA GLN A 99 7.22 -1.42 3.25
C GLN A 99 7.54 0.05 3.47
N ILE A 100 8.46 0.29 4.41
CA ILE A 100 9.11 1.58 4.63
C ILE A 100 10.60 1.46 4.32
N TYR A 101 11.21 2.58 3.94
CA TYR A 101 12.66 2.69 3.96
C TYR A 101 13.08 3.30 5.30
N SER A 102 13.77 2.51 6.12
CA SER A 102 14.12 2.90 7.49
C SER A 102 15.46 2.31 7.92
N GLN A 103 16.26 3.11 8.61
CA GLN A 103 17.49 2.65 9.28
C GLN A 103 17.23 2.11 10.70
N THR A 104 16.12 2.50 11.32
CA THR A 104 15.79 2.14 12.72
C THR A 104 14.65 1.13 12.83
N GLY A 105 14.00 0.79 11.71
CA GLY A 105 12.77 0.00 11.66
C GLY A 105 11.49 0.80 11.92
N GLY A 106 11.60 2.08 12.28
CA GLY A 106 10.46 2.99 12.44
C GLY A 106 10.20 3.86 11.21
N TYR A 107 8.99 4.39 11.07
CA TYR A 107 8.64 5.35 10.03
C TYR A 107 9.54 6.60 10.06
N GLN A 108 10.07 7.00 8.90
CA GLN A 108 10.99 8.14 8.73
C GLN A 108 10.59 9.06 7.54
N GLY A 109 9.35 9.02 7.07
CA GLY A 109 8.92 9.84 5.92
C GLY A 109 8.93 9.13 4.56
N LEU A 110 9.29 7.85 4.52
CA LEU A 110 9.46 7.10 3.28
C LEU A 110 8.71 5.77 3.34
N SER A 111 7.51 5.77 2.77
CA SER A 111 6.64 4.60 2.67
C SER A 111 6.43 4.23 1.19
N PHE A 112 6.29 2.94 0.92
CA PHE A 112 6.17 2.39 -0.43
C PHE A 112 4.95 1.47 -0.55
N ALA A 113 4.18 1.69 -1.60
CA ALA A 113 3.02 0.89 -1.94
C ALA A 113 3.15 0.29 -3.34
N ILE A 114 2.78 -0.98 -3.46
CA ILE A 114 2.70 -1.70 -4.74
C ILE A 114 1.48 -1.14 -5.49
N PRO A 115 1.60 -0.65 -6.73
CA PRO A 115 0.47 -0.15 -7.49
C PRO A 115 -0.60 -1.23 -7.69
N ILE A 116 -1.88 -0.89 -7.56
CA ILE A 116 -2.97 -1.88 -7.64
C ILE A 116 -3.11 -2.57 -9.00
N ASN A 117 -2.54 -2.00 -10.07
CA ASN A 117 -2.53 -2.57 -11.40
C ASN A 117 -1.39 -3.59 -11.63
N VAL A 118 -0.48 -3.75 -10.66
CA VAL A 118 0.50 -4.85 -10.62
C VAL A 118 -0.08 -6.08 -9.93
N ALA A 119 -1.08 -5.89 -9.07
CA ALA A 119 -1.74 -6.93 -8.26
C ALA A 119 -2.93 -7.60 -8.97
#